data_AF-A0A091EY37-F1
#
_entry.id   AF-A0A091EY37-F1
#
_cell.length_a   1.000
_cell.length_b   1.000
_cell.length_c   1.000
_cell.angle_alpha   90.00
_cell.angle_beta   90.00
_cell.angle_gamma   90.00
#
_symmetry.space_group_name_H-M   'P 1'
#
loop_
_entity.id
_entity.type
_entity.pdbx_description
1 polymer ?
#
loop_
_entity_poly.entity_id
_entity_poly.type
_entity_poly.pdbx_seq_one_letter_code
_entity_poly.pdbx_strand_id
1 'polypeptide(L)'
;MLGTAVRLSVLLSLFNIGKGQIFHVGPCPDPSVQEEFDINKYLGKWYEIEKLPSTFEKGSCVQANYSLKENGKFKVINKEMLANGKINEAEGEIMHMDVKQPAKLGVRFNWFMPAAPYWVISTDYENYSLVYSCTNILWLFHMDYAWILSRAPEMHPETVEHLKSVLQSYKIDTEKMMTTDQANCPAEM
;
A
#
# COMPACT_ATOMS: atom_id res chain seq x y z
N MET A 1 62.56 -7.56 -20.36
CA MET A 1 62.25 -6.48 -19.39
C MET A 1 60.78 -6.12 -19.55
N LEU A 2 60.05 -6.29 -18.45
CA LEU A 2 58.67 -5.85 -18.11
C LEU A 2 57.54 -6.03 -19.13
N GLY A 3 56.74 -7.07 -18.91
CA GLY A 3 55.32 -7.07 -19.26
C GLY A 3 54.53 -6.36 -18.16
N THR A 4 53.74 -5.35 -18.53
CA THR A 4 52.87 -4.60 -17.62
C THR A 4 51.54 -5.32 -17.44
N ALA A 5 51.33 -5.87 -16.23
CA ALA A 5 50.03 -6.38 -15.80
C ALA A 5 49.21 -5.28 -15.11
N VAL A 6 48.06 -4.98 -15.72
CA VAL A 6 46.73 -4.66 -15.17
C VAL A 6 46.65 -4.04 -13.77
N ARG A 7 45.89 -2.93 -13.63
CA ARG A 7 44.81 -2.83 -12.62
C ARG A 7 43.65 -1.98 -13.16
N LEU A 8 42.59 -2.64 -13.62
CA LEU A 8 41.29 -2.02 -13.84
C LEU A 8 40.58 -1.96 -12.50
N SER A 9 40.63 -0.80 -11.84
CA SER A 9 39.92 -0.57 -10.58
C SER A 9 38.42 -0.44 -10.87
N VAL A 10 37.66 -1.51 -10.62
CA VAL A 10 36.19 -1.44 -10.61
C VAL A 10 35.78 -0.70 -9.34
N LEU A 11 35.42 0.59 -9.48
CA LEU A 11 34.73 1.36 -8.46
C LEU A 11 33.34 0.73 -8.28
N LEU A 12 33.17 -0.10 -7.24
CA LEU A 12 31.85 -0.43 -6.72
C LEU A 12 31.25 0.84 -6.11
N SER A 13 30.52 1.58 -6.93
CA SER A 13 29.59 2.59 -6.47
C SER A 13 28.62 1.93 -5.51
N LEU A 14 28.66 2.31 -4.24
CA LEU A 14 27.62 2.01 -3.27
C LEU A 14 26.32 2.64 -3.80
N PHE A 15 25.51 1.85 -4.51
CA PHE A 15 24.14 2.21 -4.79
C PHE A 15 23.42 2.24 -3.45
N ASN A 16 23.35 3.42 -2.83
CA ASN A 16 22.32 3.71 -1.86
C ASN A 16 20.99 3.57 -2.62
N ILE A 17 20.37 2.40 -2.52
CA ILE A 17 19.02 2.17 -3.00
C ILE A 17 18.14 3.06 -2.13
N GLY A 18 17.83 4.26 -2.61
CA GLY A 18 16.86 5.12 -1.97
C GLY A 18 15.54 4.37 -1.82
N LYS A 19 14.84 4.59 -0.69
CA LYS A 19 13.46 4.16 -0.47
C LYS A 19 12.53 4.94 -1.41
N GLY A 20 12.60 4.63 -2.71
CA GLY A 20 11.84 5.27 -3.78
C GLY A 20 10.72 4.35 -4.28
N GLN A 21 9.75 4.97 -4.95
CA GLN A 21 8.69 4.24 -5.64
C GLN A 21 9.30 3.26 -6.66
N ILE A 22 8.74 2.05 -6.71
CA ILE A 22 9.20 1.00 -7.62
C ILE A 22 8.38 1.09 -8.92
N PHE A 23 9.07 0.91 -10.04
CA PHE A 23 8.46 0.80 -11.36
C PHE A 23 8.75 -0.59 -11.91
N HIS A 24 7.74 -1.20 -12.51
CA HIS A 24 7.80 -2.51 -13.09
C HIS A 24 7.56 -2.43 -14.60
N VAL A 25 8.20 -3.32 -15.35
CA VAL A 25 8.00 -3.43 -16.80
C VAL A 25 6.72 -4.22 -17.08
N GLY A 26 5.94 -3.77 -18.06
CA GLY A 26 4.70 -4.42 -18.47
C GLY A 26 3.45 -3.87 -17.78
N PRO A 27 2.28 -4.43 -18.10
CA PRO A 27 1.01 -3.95 -17.56
C PRO A 27 0.85 -4.32 -16.08
N CYS A 28 -0.03 -3.61 -15.39
CA CYS A 28 -0.49 -3.98 -14.06
C CYS A 28 -0.98 -5.44 -14.00
N PRO A 29 -0.57 -6.20 -12.98
CA PRO A 29 -1.27 -7.41 -12.56
C PRO A 29 -2.76 -7.15 -12.36
N ASP A 30 -3.59 -8.14 -12.65
CA ASP A 30 -5.04 -8.11 -12.42
C ASP A 30 -5.43 -9.23 -11.45
N PRO A 31 -5.13 -9.07 -10.14
CA PRO A 31 -5.50 -10.06 -9.13
C PRO A 31 -7.02 -10.20 -9.02
N SER A 32 -7.50 -11.40 -8.65
CA SER A 32 -8.88 -11.51 -8.19
C SER A 32 -9.05 -10.73 -6.90
N VAL A 33 -10.27 -10.25 -6.67
CA VAL A 33 -10.62 -9.42 -5.53
C VAL A 33 -11.65 -10.13 -4.66
N GLN A 34 -11.82 -9.65 -3.43
CA GLN A 34 -12.73 -10.21 -2.44
C GLN A 34 -14.13 -10.39 -3.04
N GLU A 35 -14.60 -11.64 -3.05
CA GLU A 35 -15.95 -11.97 -3.46
C GLU A 35 -16.96 -11.42 -2.45
N GLU A 36 -18.13 -11.00 -2.96
CA GLU A 36 -19.24 -10.49 -2.15
C GLU A 36 -18.84 -9.37 -1.19
N PHE A 37 -17.92 -8.50 -1.63
CA PHE A 37 -17.40 -7.43 -0.79
C PHE A 37 -18.49 -6.47 -0.30
N ASP A 38 -18.58 -6.32 1.03
CA ASP A 38 -19.48 -5.39 1.70
C ASP A 38 -18.69 -4.26 2.37
N ILE A 39 -18.74 -3.07 1.75
CA ILE A 39 -18.05 -1.88 2.25
C ILE A 39 -18.53 -1.46 3.64
N ASN A 40 -19.76 -1.80 4.04
CA ASN A 40 -20.28 -1.43 5.36
C ASN A 40 -19.60 -2.22 6.48
N LYS A 41 -19.27 -3.49 6.24
CA LYS A 41 -18.47 -4.32 7.16
C LYS A 41 -17.00 -3.87 7.19
N TYR A 42 -16.54 -3.25 6.12
CA TYR A 42 -15.16 -2.76 5.98
C TYR A 42 -14.90 -1.44 6.73
N LEU A 43 -15.95 -0.73 7.14
CA LEU A 43 -15.84 0.56 7.85
C LEU A 43 -15.05 0.44 9.17
N GLY A 44 -14.65 1.59 9.68
CA GLY A 44 -13.87 1.72 10.90
C GLY A 44 -12.37 1.79 10.66
N LYS A 45 -11.61 1.64 11.75
CA LYS A 45 -10.16 1.79 11.77
C LYS A 45 -9.45 0.53 11.27
N TRP A 46 -8.40 0.75 10.48
CA TRP A 46 -7.43 -0.23 10.03
C TRP A 46 -6.02 0.31 10.28
N TYR A 47 -5.16 -0.52 10.85
CA TYR A 47 -3.73 -0.26 11.03
C TYR A 47 -2.97 -0.82 9.84
N GLU A 48 -2.02 -0.06 9.30
CA GLU A 48 -1.09 -0.59 8.30
C GLU A 48 -0.01 -1.43 9.00
N ILE A 49 0.12 -2.69 8.61
CA ILE A 49 1.12 -3.62 9.16
C ILE A 49 2.34 -3.68 8.25
N GLU A 50 2.12 -3.86 6.95
CA GLU A 50 3.16 -3.76 5.95
C GLU A 50 2.66 -3.11 4.68
N LYS A 51 3.57 -2.51 3.92
CA LYS A 51 3.26 -1.92 2.62
C LYS A 51 4.38 -2.06 1.61
N LEU A 52 4.06 -1.98 0.33
CA LEU A 52 5.06 -1.63 -0.68
C LEU A 52 5.48 -0.16 -0.54
N PRO A 53 6.72 0.20 -0.94
CA PRO A 53 7.23 1.55 -0.78
C PRO A 53 6.34 2.58 -1.48
N SER A 54 6.02 3.66 -0.77
CA SER A 54 5.24 4.78 -1.28
C SER A 54 5.95 6.10 -1.03
N THR A 55 5.83 7.05 -1.96
CA THR A 55 6.45 8.37 -1.82
C THR A 55 5.60 9.37 -1.05
N PHE A 56 4.31 9.08 -0.86
CA PHE A 56 3.34 9.96 -0.19
C PHE A 56 3.16 9.65 1.31
N GLU A 57 3.70 8.54 1.80
CA GLU A 57 3.53 8.10 3.20
C GLU A 57 4.87 7.59 3.72
N LYS A 58 5.42 8.29 4.71
CA LYS A 58 6.81 8.14 5.17
C LYS A 58 6.93 8.01 6.68
N GLY A 59 5.82 8.13 7.40
CA GLY A 59 5.75 8.11 8.85
C GLY A 59 5.60 6.71 9.44
N SER A 60 5.36 6.69 10.74
CA SER A 60 4.96 5.52 11.53
C SER A 60 3.52 5.65 12.01
N CYS A 61 3.03 4.66 12.75
CA CYS A 61 1.68 4.63 13.32
C CYS A 61 0.56 4.74 12.28
N VAL A 62 0.83 4.34 11.03
CA VAL A 62 -0.06 4.59 9.91
C VAL A 62 -1.39 3.86 10.13
N GLN A 63 -2.48 4.60 9.99
CA GLN A 63 -3.83 4.07 10.15
C GLN A 63 -4.80 4.77 9.19
N ALA A 64 -5.82 4.03 8.80
CA ALA A 64 -6.88 4.47 7.91
C ALA A 64 -8.23 4.27 8.59
N ASN A 65 -9.02 5.33 8.72
CA ASN A 65 -10.37 5.23 9.28
C ASN A 65 -11.43 5.48 8.21
N TYR A 66 -12.22 4.45 7.92
CA TYR A 66 -13.25 4.43 6.89
C TYR A 66 -14.62 4.73 7.50
N SER A 67 -15.39 5.63 6.90
CA SER A 67 -16.72 6.00 7.40
C SER A 67 -17.68 6.44 6.31
N LEU A 68 -18.98 6.37 6.61
CA LEU A 68 -20.04 6.88 5.75
C LEU A 68 -20.31 8.36 6.10
N LYS A 69 -20.30 9.24 5.09
CA LYS A 69 -20.73 10.64 5.22
C LYS A 69 -22.26 10.73 5.20
N GLU A 70 -22.81 11.81 5.75
CA GLU A 70 -24.26 12.08 5.73
C GLU A 70 -24.86 12.12 4.31
N ASN A 71 -24.06 12.50 3.31
CA ASN A 71 -24.47 12.52 1.90
C ASN A 71 -24.41 11.14 1.22
N GLY A 72 -24.19 10.06 1.97
CA GLY A 72 -24.14 8.69 1.47
C GLY A 72 -22.81 8.32 0.79
N LYS A 73 -21.81 9.20 0.75
CA LYS A 73 -20.48 8.89 0.22
C LYS A 73 -19.58 8.28 1.27
N PHE A 74 -18.67 7.40 0.88
CA PHE A 74 -17.65 6.87 1.77
C PHE A 74 -16.44 7.80 1.83
N LYS A 75 -15.81 7.88 3.01
CA LYS A 75 -14.56 8.60 3.22
C LYS A 75 -13.54 7.73 3.93
N VAL A 76 -12.27 8.05 3.70
CA VAL A 76 -11.15 7.57 4.49
C VAL A 76 -10.36 8.75 5.03
N ILE A 77 -9.94 8.66 6.27
CA ILE A 77 -8.97 9.56 6.87
C ILE A 77 -7.73 8.73 7.17
N ASN A 78 -6.63 9.01 6.47
CA ASN A 78 -5.33 8.41 6.75
C ASN A 78 -4.56 9.33 7.68
N LYS A 79 -3.91 8.75 8.70
CA LYS A 79 -3.00 9.45 9.59
C LYS A 79 -1.68 8.72 9.68
N GLU A 80 -0.59 9.48 9.78
CA GLU A 80 0.75 8.99 10.07
C GLU A 80 1.45 9.94 11.06
N MET A 81 2.37 9.42 11.84
CA MET A 81 3.30 10.21 12.65
C MET A 81 4.60 10.41 11.86
N LEU A 82 4.93 11.66 11.57
CA LEU A 82 6.18 12.02 10.89
C LEU A 82 7.38 11.93 11.83
N ALA A 83 8.59 11.89 11.26
CA ALA A 83 9.84 11.80 12.03
C ALA A 83 10.07 12.95 13.05
N ASN A 84 9.40 14.08 12.88
CA ASN A 84 9.42 15.20 13.83
C ASN A 84 8.32 15.11 14.91
N GLY A 85 7.60 13.99 14.99
CA GLY A 85 6.49 13.74 15.92
C GLY A 85 5.16 14.38 15.52
N LYS A 86 5.10 15.15 14.43
CA LYS A 86 3.85 15.77 13.97
C LYS A 86 2.94 14.72 13.34
N ILE A 87 1.65 14.79 13.63
CA ILE A 87 0.63 14.02 12.92
C ILE A 87 0.34 14.67 11.56
N ASN A 88 0.49 13.89 10.50
CA ASN A 88 0.04 14.21 9.15
C ASN A 88 -1.27 13.48 8.88
N GLU A 89 -2.23 14.17 8.25
CA GLU A 89 -3.56 13.64 7.98
C GLU A 89 -3.96 13.92 6.52
N ALA A 90 -4.61 12.94 5.89
CA ALA A 90 -5.16 13.06 4.55
C ALA A 90 -6.59 12.48 4.48
N GLU A 91 -7.56 13.30 4.13
CA GLU A 91 -8.94 12.87 3.85
C GLU A 91 -9.10 12.52 2.35
N GLY A 92 -9.68 11.36 2.07
CA GLY A 92 -10.04 10.91 0.73
C GLY A 92 -11.51 10.50 0.64
N GLU A 93 -12.07 10.62 -0.57
CA GLU A 93 -13.37 10.05 -0.94
C GLU A 93 -13.17 8.64 -1.51
N ILE A 94 -14.01 7.69 -1.10
CA ILE A 94 -14.03 6.31 -1.61
C ILE A 94 -15.30 6.08 -2.41
N MET A 95 -15.14 5.39 -3.54
CA MET A 95 -16.23 5.09 -4.47
C MET A 95 -16.07 3.72 -5.11
N HIS A 96 -17.18 3.09 -5.49
CA HIS A 96 -17.17 1.92 -6.35
C HIS A 96 -16.84 2.34 -7.78
N MET A 97 -15.84 1.69 -8.40
CA MET A 97 -15.48 1.96 -9.79
C MET A 97 -16.32 1.13 -10.77
N ASP A 98 -16.73 -0.08 -10.35
CA ASP A 98 -17.67 -0.95 -11.06
C ASP A 98 -18.57 -1.64 -10.03
N VAL A 99 -19.89 -1.48 -10.17
CA VAL A 99 -20.88 -2.12 -9.30
C VAL A 99 -20.85 -3.65 -9.38
N LYS A 100 -20.31 -4.22 -10.47
CA LYS A 100 -20.16 -5.68 -10.63
C LYS A 100 -18.92 -6.22 -9.92
N GLN A 101 -17.97 -5.35 -9.55
CA GLN A 101 -16.76 -5.71 -8.82
C GLN A 101 -16.64 -4.82 -7.58
N PRO A 102 -17.48 -5.04 -6.55
CA PRO A 102 -17.60 -4.12 -5.42
C PRO A 102 -16.29 -3.92 -4.64
N ALA A 103 -15.37 -4.88 -4.67
CA ALA A 103 -14.04 -4.80 -4.07
C ALA A 103 -13.01 -3.98 -4.88
N LYS A 104 -13.30 -3.65 -6.15
CA LYS A 104 -12.48 -2.72 -6.96
C LYS A 104 -12.96 -1.29 -6.71
N LEU A 105 -12.50 -0.74 -5.60
CA LEU A 105 -12.79 0.64 -5.21
C LEU A 105 -11.84 1.62 -5.90
N GLY A 106 -12.20 2.88 -5.82
CA GLY A 106 -11.33 4.01 -6.14
C GLY A 106 -11.24 4.94 -4.94
N VAL A 107 -10.06 5.50 -4.71
CA VAL A 107 -9.82 6.52 -3.69
C VAL A 107 -9.35 7.82 -4.33
N ARG A 108 -9.93 8.94 -3.91
CA ARG A 108 -9.59 10.27 -4.41
C ARG A 108 -9.35 11.24 -3.26
N PHE A 109 -8.11 11.68 -3.13
CA PHE A 109 -7.69 12.69 -2.14
C PHE A 109 -7.82 14.13 -2.65
N ASN A 110 -7.96 14.32 -3.96
CA ASN A 110 -8.10 15.64 -4.54
C ASN A 110 -9.11 15.63 -5.70
N TRP A 111 -10.07 16.55 -5.69
CA TRP A 111 -11.23 16.52 -6.59
C TRP A 111 -10.86 16.69 -8.07
N PHE A 112 -9.75 17.36 -8.38
CA PHE A 112 -9.26 17.55 -9.75
C PHE A 112 -8.36 16.42 -10.26
N MET A 113 -7.99 15.47 -9.39
CA MET A 113 -7.22 14.29 -9.77
C MET A 113 -8.16 13.10 -10.02
N PRO A 114 -7.83 12.18 -10.94
CA PRO A 114 -8.56 10.93 -11.07
C PRO A 114 -8.46 10.11 -9.78
N ALA A 115 -9.46 9.25 -9.53
CA ALA A 115 -9.39 8.30 -8.43
C ALA A 115 -8.28 7.27 -8.71
N ALA A 116 -7.45 7.00 -7.70
CA ALA A 116 -6.49 5.91 -7.74
C ALA A 116 -7.22 4.58 -7.45
N PRO A 117 -6.85 3.46 -8.10
CA PRO A 117 -7.38 2.15 -7.76
C PRO A 117 -7.13 1.80 -6.30
N TYR A 118 -8.09 1.16 -5.65
CA TYR A 118 -7.97 0.61 -4.30
C TYR A 118 -8.72 -0.73 -4.31
N TRP A 119 -8.01 -1.82 -4.56
CA TRP A 119 -8.61 -3.14 -4.75
C TRP A 119 -8.40 -3.96 -3.49
N VAL A 120 -9.50 -4.38 -2.86
CA VAL A 120 -9.45 -5.31 -1.72
C VAL A 120 -9.31 -6.72 -2.29
N ILE A 121 -8.09 -7.26 -2.28
CA ILE A 121 -7.80 -8.61 -2.77
C ILE A 121 -8.47 -9.65 -1.87
N SER A 122 -8.35 -9.50 -0.56
CA SER A 122 -8.91 -10.42 0.42
C SER A 122 -9.09 -9.74 1.77
N THR A 123 -10.20 -10.00 2.45
CA THR A 123 -10.43 -9.53 3.82
C THR A 123 -11.42 -10.44 4.52
N ASP A 124 -11.22 -10.64 5.82
CA ASP A 124 -12.23 -11.24 6.70
C ASP A 124 -13.05 -10.19 7.47
N TYR A 125 -12.85 -8.90 7.15
CA TYR A 125 -13.47 -7.72 7.76
C TYR A 125 -13.09 -7.44 9.22
N GLU A 126 -12.76 -8.48 9.98
CA GLU A 126 -12.62 -8.47 11.43
C GLU A 126 -11.16 -8.51 11.89
N ASN A 127 -10.23 -9.00 11.08
CA ASN A 127 -8.83 -9.14 11.47
C ASN A 127 -7.88 -8.55 10.44
N TYR A 128 -8.04 -8.85 9.15
CA TYR A 128 -7.10 -8.44 8.12
C TYR A 128 -7.76 -7.90 6.85
N SER A 129 -7.00 -7.11 6.09
CA SER A 129 -7.30 -6.79 4.71
C SER A 129 -6.02 -6.71 3.88
N LEU A 130 -6.03 -7.33 2.71
CA LEU A 130 -4.98 -7.24 1.71
C LEU A 130 -5.46 -6.33 0.57
N VAL A 131 -4.75 -5.24 0.36
CA VAL A 131 -5.14 -4.20 -0.60
C VAL A 131 -4.06 -4.03 -1.65
N TYR A 132 -4.47 -3.81 -2.90
CA TYR A 132 -3.59 -3.53 -4.02
C TYR A 132 -4.04 -2.31 -4.81
N SER A 133 -3.08 -1.54 -5.31
CA SER A 133 -3.30 -0.43 -6.21
C SER A 133 -2.25 -0.47 -7.29
N CYS A 134 -2.65 -0.34 -8.56
CA CYS A 134 -1.70 -0.30 -9.66
C CYS A 134 -2.16 0.68 -10.73
N THR A 135 -1.21 1.44 -11.27
CA THR A 135 -1.43 2.37 -12.38
C THR A 135 -0.45 2.10 -13.51
N ASN A 136 -0.98 1.88 -14.72
CA ASN A 136 -0.18 1.78 -15.93
C ASN A 136 0.35 3.16 -16.33
N ILE A 137 1.61 3.20 -16.76
CA ILE A 137 2.32 4.41 -17.19
C ILE A 137 2.78 4.23 -18.62
N LEU A 138 2.21 5.04 -19.52
CA LEU A 138 2.54 5.06 -20.96
C LEU A 138 2.53 3.66 -21.61
N TRP A 139 1.72 2.74 -21.08
CA TRP A 139 1.55 1.36 -21.55
C TRP A 139 2.81 0.46 -21.51
N LEU A 140 3.92 0.96 -20.97
CA LEU A 140 5.22 0.27 -20.95
C LEU A 140 5.63 -0.18 -19.55
N PHE A 141 5.23 0.60 -18.55
CA PHE A 141 5.54 0.36 -17.17
C PHE A 141 4.27 0.43 -16.34
N HIS A 142 4.35 -0.10 -15.13
CA HIS A 142 3.37 0.21 -14.10
C HIS A 142 4.06 0.57 -12.79
N MET A 143 3.28 1.21 -11.94
CA MET A 143 3.61 1.52 -10.57
C MET A 143 2.52 0.92 -9.71
N ASP A 144 2.91 0.16 -8.70
CA ASP A 144 1.98 -0.47 -7.80
C ASP A 144 2.32 -0.22 -6.33
N TYR A 145 1.31 -0.53 -5.53
CA TYR A 145 1.27 -0.42 -4.09
C TYR A 145 0.48 -1.59 -3.56
N ALA A 146 0.89 -2.10 -2.42
CA ALA A 146 0.14 -3.10 -1.69
C ALA A 146 0.21 -2.76 -0.21
N TRP A 147 -0.86 -3.11 0.50
CA TRP A 147 -0.95 -2.92 1.94
C TRP A 147 -1.54 -4.17 2.59
N ILE A 148 -0.90 -4.59 3.68
CA ILE A 148 -1.47 -5.52 4.64
C ILE A 148 -1.98 -4.68 5.80
N LEU A 149 -3.29 -4.72 6.00
CA LEU A 149 -3.99 -3.97 7.04
C LEU A 149 -4.51 -4.92 8.11
N SER A 150 -4.61 -4.43 9.35
CA SER A 150 -5.12 -5.17 10.51
C SER A 150 -6.12 -4.34 11.33
N ARG A 151 -7.05 -5.00 12.03
CA ARG A 151 -7.88 -4.34 13.05
C ARG A 151 -7.11 -4.07 14.35
N ALA A 152 -5.96 -4.72 14.54
CA ALA A 152 -5.04 -4.52 15.66
C ALA A 152 -3.71 -3.92 15.17
N PRO A 153 -2.93 -3.24 16.04
CA PRO A 153 -1.64 -2.66 15.65
C PRO A 153 -0.56 -3.72 15.36
N GLU A 154 -0.84 -4.98 15.65
CA GLU A 154 0.05 -6.12 15.41
C GLU A 154 -0.72 -7.22 14.66
N MET A 155 0.01 -8.06 13.94
CA MET A 155 -0.52 -9.23 13.23
C MET A 155 0.45 -10.39 13.38
N HIS A 156 -0.08 -11.61 13.50
CA HIS A 156 0.75 -12.80 13.59
C HIS A 156 1.62 -12.96 12.34
N PRO A 157 2.93 -13.27 12.44
CA PRO A 157 3.82 -13.37 11.29
C PRO A 157 3.35 -14.38 10.23
N GLU A 158 2.75 -15.48 10.64
CA GLU A 158 2.21 -16.48 9.71
C GLU A 158 1.08 -15.92 8.83
N THR A 159 0.23 -15.05 9.38
CA THR A 159 -0.83 -14.37 8.61
C THR A 159 -0.21 -13.40 7.60
N VAL A 160 0.81 -12.64 8.01
CA VAL A 160 1.52 -11.71 7.12
C VAL A 160 2.16 -12.47 5.95
N GLU A 161 2.87 -13.57 6.22
CA GLU A 161 3.51 -14.39 5.19
C GLU A 161 2.48 -15.06 4.27
N HIS A 162 1.34 -15.49 4.82
CA HIS A 162 0.23 -15.97 3.99
C HIS A 162 -0.27 -14.89 3.02
N LEU A 163 -0.51 -13.67 3.49
CA LEU A 163 -0.99 -12.57 2.63
C LEU A 163 0.04 -12.15 1.57
N LYS A 164 1.34 -12.17 1.91
CA LYS A 164 2.41 -12.00 0.91
C LYS A 164 2.39 -13.10 -0.14
N SER A 165 2.16 -14.36 0.25
CA SER A 165 2.07 -15.47 -0.71
C SER A 165 0.91 -15.30 -1.70
N VAL A 166 -0.19 -14.68 -1.26
CA VAL A 166 -1.31 -14.32 -2.14
C VAL A 166 -0.87 -13.29 -3.19
N LEU A 167 -0.18 -12.21 -2.80
CA LEU A 167 0.39 -11.23 -3.74
C LEU A 167 1.36 -11.89 -4.75
N GLN A 168 2.27 -12.72 -4.26
CA GLN A 168 3.26 -13.42 -5.09
C GLN A 168 2.60 -14.36 -6.12
N SER A 169 1.45 -14.96 -5.78
CA SER A 169 0.68 -15.78 -6.73
C SER A 169 0.23 -14.98 -7.97
N TYR A 170 0.02 -13.67 -7.81
CA TYR A 170 -0.30 -12.71 -8.86
C TYR A 170 0.93 -12.03 -9.49
N LYS A 171 2.14 -12.50 -9.18
CA LYS A 171 3.41 -11.94 -9.66
C LYS A 171 3.68 -10.52 -9.17
N ILE A 172 3.09 -10.14 -8.04
CA ILE A 172 3.40 -8.90 -7.33
C ILE A 172 4.61 -9.20 -6.42
N ASP A 173 5.68 -8.42 -6.57
CA ASP A 173 6.93 -8.59 -5.82
C ASP A 173 6.76 -8.07 -4.39
N THR A 174 6.93 -8.94 -3.40
CA THR A 174 6.81 -8.59 -1.98
C THR A 174 8.16 -8.43 -1.28
N GLU A 175 9.30 -8.64 -1.95
CA GLU A 175 10.64 -8.53 -1.33
C GLU A 175 10.90 -7.13 -0.77
N LYS A 176 10.26 -6.13 -1.37
CA LYS A 176 10.40 -4.72 -1.00
C LYS A 176 9.32 -4.25 -0.02
N MET A 177 8.42 -5.14 0.42
CA MET A 177 7.45 -4.77 1.44
C MET A 177 8.18 -4.37 2.73
N MET A 178 7.66 -3.34 3.37
CA MET A 178 8.23 -2.71 4.54
C MET A 178 7.23 -2.83 5.68
N THR A 179 7.70 -3.31 6.83
CA THR A 179 6.93 -3.28 8.08
C THR A 179 6.75 -1.84 8.53
N THR A 180 5.51 -1.53 8.93
CA THR A 180 5.14 -0.24 9.47
C THR A 180 5.28 -0.29 10.99
N ASP A 181 5.97 0.70 11.55
CA ASP A 181 6.16 0.81 12.99
C ASP A 181 4.86 1.27 13.67
N GLN A 182 4.23 0.38 14.43
CA GLN A 182 3.02 0.66 15.22
C GLN A 182 3.32 0.81 16.72
N ALA A 183 4.59 0.85 17.12
CA ALA A 183 4.98 1.03 18.52
C ALA A 183 5.01 2.52 18.90
N ASN A 184 4.78 2.80 20.19
CA ASN A 184 4.89 4.13 20.79
C ASN A 184 4.06 5.24 20.08
N CYS A 185 2.90 4.87 19.55
CA CYS A 185 2.01 5.81 18.90
C CYS A 185 1.37 6.78 19.90
N PRO A 186 1.24 8.08 19.55
CA PRO A 186 0.63 9.06 20.42
C PRO A 186 -0.89 8.81 20.55
N ALA A 187 -1.48 9.30 21.64
CA ALA A 187 -2.92 9.15 21.88
C ALA A 187 -3.80 9.88 20.83
N GLU A 188 -3.23 10.80 20.06
CA GLU A 188 -3.91 11.63 19.06
C GLU A 188 -4.15 10.90 17.72
N MET A 189 -3.73 9.63 17.63
CA MET A 189 -3.97 8.76 16.48
C MET A 189 -5.45 8.40 16.32
#